data_AF-A0A519NB62-F1
#
_entry.id   AF-A0A519NB62-F1
#
_cell.length_a   1.000
_cell.length_b   1.000
_cell.length_c   1.000
_cell.angle_alpha   90.00
_cell.angle_beta   90.00
_cell.angle_gamma   90.00
#
_symmetry.space_group_name_H-M   'P 1'
#
loop_
_entity.id
_entity.type
_entity.pdbx_description
1 polymer ?
#
loop_
_entity_poly.entity_id
_entity_poly.type
_entity_poly.pdbx_seq_one_letter_code
_entity_poly.pdbx_strand_id
1 'polypeptide(L)'
;MRSKKKIIQINIPTAWNELTDRQLFRLAAVMYSSKSGKALYVAVWMILVNVRWWQFRKMGKNLRILSEVPMWDLAESFGYIFTNRNLTRFPNGIRDNSGHLHFPPQVALGDLTIEEYALAVDLHDMFMENKDTEYLQMIAAILYSPLGLGRRALDRSALPHLSDSFSKVPKEQLFAISLALSGSRAAIENRFKKAFERKTPTAEKLDRPAKPKQSLAEVIRAMTQGDLSKYKEICHVNVYVFMAQFQQDIVTAKENKLKSRNAK
;
A
#
# COMPACT_ATOMS: atom_id res chain seq x y z
N MET A 1 6.80 5.75 53.24
CA MET A 1 7.13 6.65 52.10
C MET A 1 6.24 6.29 50.92
N ARG A 2 5.30 7.17 50.49
CA ARG A 2 4.46 6.92 49.31
C ARG A 2 5.29 7.18 48.05
N SER A 3 5.62 6.11 47.31
CA SER A 3 6.28 6.23 46.00
C SER A 3 5.41 7.10 45.09
N LYS A 4 5.91 8.27 44.70
CA LYS A 4 5.22 9.14 43.72
C LYS A 4 5.22 8.40 42.38
N LYS A 5 4.02 7.98 41.93
CA LYS A 5 3.83 7.38 40.60
C LYS A 5 4.29 8.37 39.54
N LYS A 6 5.43 8.11 38.92
CA LYS A 6 6.02 8.98 37.89
C LYS A 6 5.33 8.70 36.56
N ILE A 7 4.56 9.66 36.06
CA ILE A 7 3.91 9.56 34.75
C ILE A 7 4.96 9.88 33.67
N ILE A 8 5.22 8.94 32.77
CA ILE A 8 6.12 9.14 31.62
C ILE A 8 5.24 9.39 30.39
N GLN A 9 5.28 10.60 29.84
CA GLN A 9 4.60 10.92 28.59
C GLN A 9 5.52 10.57 27.41
N ILE A 10 5.04 9.74 26.49
CA ILE A 10 5.73 9.36 25.26
C ILE A 10 4.79 9.70 24.10
N ASN A 11 5.28 10.46 23.13
CA ASN A 11 4.53 10.73 21.92
C ASN A 11 4.82 9.63 20.90
N ILE A 12 3.83 8.78 20.63
CA ILE A 12 3.91 7.66 19.70
C ILE A 12 2.80 7.85 18.66
N PRO A 13 3.10 7.70 17.37
CA PRO A 13 2.09 7.72 16.32
C PRO A 13 1.02 6.65 16.59
N THR A 14 -0.25 7.04 16.44
CA THR A 14 -1.42 6.16 16.66
C THR A 14 -1.96 5.58 15.35
N ALA A 15 -1.51 6.13 14.22
CA ALA A 15 -1.89 5.69 12.88
C ALA A 15 -0.70 5.70 11.90
N TRP A 16 -0.85 4.96 10.80
CA TRP A 16 0.16 4.89 9.72
C TRP A 16 0.50 6.26 9.13
N ASN A 17 -0.51 7.09 8.88
CA ASN A 17 -0.32 8.40 8.24
C ASN A 17 0.31 9.46 9.16
N GLU A 18 0.42 9.20 10.47
CA GLU A 18 1.09 10.06 11.45
C GLU A 18 2.61 9.80 11.53
N LEU A 19 3.10 8.72 10.91
CA LEU A 19 4.52 8.42 10.88
C LEU A 19 5.29 9.50 10.12
N THR A 20 6.47 9.86 10.64
CA THR A 20 7.45 10.63 9.87
C THR A 20 8.04 9.76 8.76
N ASP A 21 8.50 10.34 7.65
CA ASP A 21 9.08 9.58 6.53
C ASP A 21 10.24 8.68 6.99
N ARG A 22 11.08 9.17 7.92
CA ARG A 22 12.14 8.37 8.54
C ARG A 22 11.60 7.14 9.28
N GLN A 23 10.54 7.30 10.06
CA GLN A 23 9.92 6.18 10.77
C GLN A 23 9.33 5.20 9.76
N LEU A 24 8.63 5.71 8.75
CA LEU A 24 8.02 4.91 7.70
C LEU A 24 9.07 4.10 6.92
N PHE A 25 10.19 4.68 6.51
CA PHE A 25 11.27 3.96 5.81
C PHE A 25 11.83 2.82 6.65
N ARG A 26 12.16 3.09 7.92
CA ARG A 26 12.71 2.07 8.83
C ARG A 26 11.67 0.99 9.12
N LEU A 27 10.41 1.37 9.29
CA LEU A 27 9.32 0.44 9.55
C LEU A 27 9.09 -0.45 8.33
N ALA A 28 9.03 0.12 7.13
CA ALA A 28 8.92 -0.64 5.89
C ALA A 28 10.08 -1.64 5.75
N ALA A 29 11.31 -1.21 5.97
CA ALA A 29 12.48 -2.12 5.95
C ALA A 29 12.33 -3.30 6.92
N VAL A 30 11.78 -3.06 8.11
CA VAL A 30 11.52 -4.12 9.09
C VAL A 30 10.36 -5.02 8.66
N MET A 31 9.28 -4.47 8.11
CA MET A 31 8.11 -5.23 7.64
C MET A 31 8.43 -6.15 6.45
N TYR A 32 9.38 -5.77 5.59
CA TYR A 32 9.85 -6.59 4.47
C TYR A 32 11.07 -7.46 4.83
N SER A 33 11.58 -7.36 6.06
CA SER A 33 12.65 -8.24 6.56
C SER A 33 12.09 -9.55 7.11
N SER A 34 12.90 -10.59 7.19
CA SER A 34 12.53 -11.88 7.80
C SER A 34 12.46 -11.85 9.34
N LYS A 35 12.44 -10.67 9.97
CA LYS A 35 12.37 -10.55 11.43
C LYS A 35 10.97 -10.92 11.92
N SER A 36 10.90 -11.79 12.92
CA SER A 36 9.65 -12.23 13.53
C SER A 36 9.75 -12.25 15.05
N GLY A 37 8.61 -12.50 15.72
CA GLY A 37 8.55 -12.62 17.18
C GLY A 37 9.02 -11.37 17.92
N LYS A 38 9.60 -11.56 19.12
CA LYS A 38 9.97 -10.46 20.04
C LYS A 38 10.91 -9.42 19.40
N ALA A 39 11.82 -9.85 18.53
CA ALA A 39 12.76 -8.96 17.85
C ALA A 39 12.06 -7.94 16.93
N LEU A 40 10.97 -8.35 16.27
CA LEU A 40 10.13 -7.48 15.45
C LEU A 40 9.47 -6.39 16.31
N TYR A 41 8.81 -6.77 17.40
CA TYR A 41 8.13 -5.83 18.31
C TYR A 41 9.11 -4.80 18.91
N VAL A 42 10.29 -5.25 19.37
CA VAL A 42 11.33 -4.34 19.87
C VAL A 42 11.79 -3.38 18.77
N ALA A 43 12.00 -3.85 17.54
CA ALA A 43 12.42 -3.00 16.44
C ALA A 43 11.36 -1.95 16.09
N VAL A 44 10.08 -2.35 16.01
CA VAL A 44 8.95 -1.46 15.78
C VAL A 44 8.86 -0.39 16.87
N TRP A 45 8.89 -0.80 18.15
CA TRP A 45 8.90 0.13 19.28
C TRP A 45 10.03 1.17 19.16
N MET A 46 11.26 0.73 18.90
CA MET A 46 12.41 1.60 18.78
C MET A 46 12.31 2.59 17.60
N ILE A 47 11.64 2.19 16.52
CA ILE A 47 11.36 3.07 15.38
C ILE A 47 10.31 4.11 15.77
N LEU A 48 9.21 3.68 16.41
CA LEU A 48 8.10 4.55 16.76
C LEU A 48 8.47 5.63 17.77
N VAL A 49 9.29 5.32 18.78
CA VAL A 49 9.77 6.35 19.72
C VAL A 49 10.77 7.32 19.06
N ASN A 50 11.23 7.02 17.84
CA ASN A 50 12.08 7.87 17.00
C ASN A 50 13.35 8.38 17.72
N VAL A 51 13.96 7.52 18.55
CA VAL A 51 15.18 7.88 19.27
C VAL A 51 16.36 7.84 18.31
N ARG A 52 17.09 8.96 18.23
CA ARG A 52 18.34 9.04 17.48
C ARG A 52 19.48 8.46 18.32
N TRP A 53 20.48 7.86 17.68
CA TRP A 53 21.57 7.16 18.38
C TRP A 53 22.33 8.07 19.37
N TRP A 54 22.47 9.37 19.07
CA TRP A 54 23.11 10.36 19.94
C TRP A 54 22.23 10.86 21.10
N GLN A 55 20.94 10.49 21.15
CA GLN A 55 20.03 10.90 22.21
C GLN A 55 20.10 9.92 23.40
N PHE A 56 21.29 9.75 23.98
CA PHE A 56 21.57 8.76 25.03
C PHE A 56 20.60 8.83 26.21
N ARG A 57 20.20 10.04 26.64
CA ARG A 57 19.19 10.22 27.70
C ARG A 57 17.82 9.64 27.33
N LYS A 58 17.40 9.78 26.06
CA LYS A 58 16.15 9.18 25.57
C LYS A 58 16.29 7.66 25.44
N MET A 59 17.46 7.20 24.98
CA MET A 59 17.76 5.77 24.90
C MET A 59 17.69 5.11 26.28
N GLY A 60 18.33 5.69 27.29
CA GLY A 60 18.28 5.18 28.67
C GLY A 60 16.86 5.15 29.23
N LYS A 61 16.04 6.18 28.95
CA LYS A 61 14.61 6.16 29.30
C LYS A 61 13.87 5.01 28.62
N ASN A 62 14.11 4.78 27.33
CA ASN A 62 13.48 3.68 26.59
C ASN A 62 13.92 2.30 27.09
N LEU A 63 15.19 2.11 27.39
CA LEU A 63 15.70 0.87 27.98
C LEU A 63 15.04 0.61 29.33
N ARG A 64 14.88 1.66 30.16
CA ARG A 64 14.15 1.56 31.42
C ARG A 64 12.69 1.17 31.21
N ILE A 65 11.99 1.79 30.26
CA ILE A 65 10.62 1.41 29.90
C ILE A 65 10.55 -0.05 29.48
N LEU A 66 11.46 -0.51 28.62
CA LEU A 66 11.52 -1.90 28.18
C LEU A 66 11.85 -2.90 29.30
N SER A 67 12.49 -2.44 30.38
CA SER A 67 12.73 -3.27 31.58
C SER A 67 11.56 -3.29 32.57
N GLU A 68 10.75 -2.22 32.62
CA GLU A 68 9.66 -2.05 33.58
C GLU A 68 8.30 -2.47 33.02
N VAL A 69 8.07 -2.30 31.70
CA VAL A 69 6.80 -2.55 31.03
C VAL A 69 6.95 -3.75 30.10
N PRO A 70 6.09 -4.77 30.22
CA PRO A 70 6.15 -5.93 29.35
C PRO A 70 5.80 -5.58 27.90
N MET A 71 6.39 -6.31 26.95
CA MET A 71 6.25 -6.01 25.52
C MET A 71 4.80 -6.11 25.00
N TRP A 72 3.95 -6.93 25.60
CA TRP A 72 2.55 -7.05 25.17
C TRP A 72 1.76 -5.77 25.44
N ASP A 73 1.95 -5.13 26.60
CA ASP A 73 1.31 -3.84 26.93
C ASP A 73 1.79 -2.75 25.97
N LEU A 74 3.10 -2.76 25.62
CA LEU A 74 3.63 -1.83 24.63
C LEU A 74 3.06 -2.12 23.23
N ALA A 75 2.91 -3.39 22.86
CA ALA A 75 2.41 -3.81 21.56
C ALA A 75 0.97 -3.36 21.30
N GLU A 76 0.13 -3.26 22.33
CA GLU A 76 -1.24 -2.72 22.19
C GLU A 76 -1.23 -1.29 21.62
N SER A 77 -0.27 -0.46 22.03
CA SER A 77 -0.14 0.93 21.55
C SER A 77 0.19 1.04 20.07
N PHE A 78 0.80 0.01 19.47
CA PHE A 78 1.15 -0.02 18.05
C PHE A 78 0.55 -1.20 17.29
N GLY A 79 -0.53 -1.79 17.82
CA GLY A 79 -1.23 -2.91 17.19
C GLY A 79 -1.73 -2.59 15.78
N TYR A 80 -2.02 -1.32 15.49
CA TYR A 80 -2.45 -0.84 14.18
C TYR A 80 -1.45 -1.18 13.05
N ILE A 81 -0.16 -1.33 13.36
CA ILE A 81 0.87 -1.71 12.39
C ILE A 81 0.63 -3.12 11.84
N PHE A 82 0.07 -4.01 12.65
CA PHE A 82 -0.13 -5.41 12.29
C PHE A 82 -1.56 -5.71 11.83
N THR A 83 -2.56 -4.96 12.33
CA THR A 83 -3.97 -5.24 12.04
C THR A 83 -4.48 -4.52 10.79
N ASN A 84 -4.18 -3.22 10.65
CA ASN A 84 -4.80 -2.38 9.63
C ASN A 84 -3.73 -1.65 8.80
N ARG A 85 -3.55 -2.06 7.55
CA ARG A 85 -2.67 -1.37 6.60
C ARG A 85 -3.43 -0.20 5.95
N ASN A 86 -3.71 0.85 6.73
CA ASN A 86 -4.38 2.06 6.23
C ASN A 86 -3.38 3.18 5.87
N LEU A 87 -2.17 2.81 5.41
CA LEU A 87 -1.19 3.77 4.93
C LEU A 87 -1.61 4.25 3.55
N THR A 88 -2.18 5.45 3.48
CA THR A 88 -2.63 6.09 2.23
C THR A 88 -1.75 7.28 1.83
N ARG A 89 -0.84 7.70 2.71
CA ARG A 89 0.15 8.74 2.44
C ARG A 89 1.45 8.11 1.93
N PHE A 90 1.91 8.61 0.79
CA PHE A 90 3.21 8.28 0.24
C PHE A 90 4.32 9.15 0.85
N PRO A 91 5.59 8.71 0.82
CA PRO A 91 6.74 9.56 1.14
C PRO A 91 6.74 10.86 0.31
N ASN A 92 7.00 12.00 0.95
CA ASN A 92 6.76 13.34 0.37
C ASN A 92 7.58 13.66 -0.88
N GLY A 93 8.68 12.95 -1.11
CA GLY A 93 9.46 13.07 -2.33
C GLY A 93 10.64 12.10 -2.34
N ILE A 94 11.02 11.69 -3.55
CA ILE A 94 12.19 10.84 -3.78
C ILE A 94 13.08 11.49 -4.82
N ARG A 95 14.39 11.32 -4.69
CA ARG A 95 15.35 11.77 -5.69
C ARG A 95 15.74 10.62 -6.58
N ASP A 96 15.71 10.85 -7.89
CA ASP A 96 16.23 9.89 -8.85
C ASP A 96 17.77 9.86 -8.84
N ASN A 97 18.34 9.01 -9.67
CA ASN A 97 19.78 8.87 -9.87
C ASN A 97 20.48 10.16 -10.33
N SER A 98 19.74 11.05 -10.97
CA SER A 98 20.21 12.36 -11.47
C SER A 98 20.00 13.47 -10.44
N GLY A 99 19.43 13.16 -9.27
CA GLY A 99 19.16 14.10 -8.19
C GLY A 99 17.88 14.92 -8.36
N HIS A 100 17.09 14.70 -9.42
CA HIS A 100 15.82 15.38 -9.61
C HIS A 100 14.80 14.90 -8.59
N LEU A 101 14.02 15.84 -8.05
CA LEU A 101 12.99 15.55 -7.07
C LEU A 101 11.70 15.15 -7.78
N HIS A 102 11.19 13.97 -7.42
CA HIS A 102 9.89 13.48 -7.87
C HIS A 102 8.90 13.50 -6.71
N PHE A 103 7.64 13.81 -7.03
CA PHE A 103 6.55 13.97 -6.08
C PHE A 103 5.61 12.78 -6.10
N PRO A 104 5.07 12.41 -4.93
CA PRO A 104 4.14 11.28 -4.81
C PRO A 104 2.80 11.57 -5.49
N PRO A 105 1.99 10.52 -5.72
CA PRO A 105 0.59 10.70 -6.09
C PRO A 105 -0.21 11.36 -4.95
N GLN A 106 -1.43 11.78 -5.26
CA GLN A 106 -2.37 12.25 -4.24
C GLN A 106 -2.69 11.14 -3.22
N VAL A 107 -3.16 11.56 -2.04
CA VAL A 107 -3.53 10.64 -0.95
C VAL A 107 -4.49 9.57 -1.46
N ALA A 108 -4.20 8.32 -1.11
CA ALA A 108 -4.95 7.16 -1.56
C ALA A 108 -5.06 7.04 -3.10
N LEU A 109 -4.06 7.50 -3.85
CA LEU A 109 -4.00 7.39 -5.32
C LEU A 109 -5.13 8.17 -6.04
N GLY A 110 -5.54 9.30 -5.46
CA GLY A 110 -6.68 10.10 -5.95
C GLY A 110 -6.54 10.61 -7.39
N ASP A 111 -5.32 10.74 -7.90
CA ASP A 111 -4.99 11.27 -9.22
C ASP A 111 -4.54 10.21 -10.24
N LEU A 112 -4.51 8.92 -9.86
CA LEU A 112 -4.09 7.85 -10.76
C LEU A 112 -5.18 7.49 -11.78
N THR A 113 -4.73 7.11 -12.97
CA THR A 113 -5.58 6.41 -13.94
C THR A 113 -5.75 4.94 -13.55
N ILE A 114 -6.80 4.30 -14.06
CA ILE A 114 -7.03 2.87 -13.82
C ILE A 114 -5.91 2.00 -14.39
N GLU A 115 -5.30 2.42 -15.51
CA GLU A 115 -4.17 1.72 -16.11
C GLU A 115 -2.92 1.76 -15.22
N GLU A 116 -2.55 2.95 -14.75
CA GLU A 116 -1.42 3.14 -13.82
C GLU A 116 -1.62 2.31 -12.55
N TYR A 117 -2.84 2.35 -11.99
CA TYR A 117 -3.20 1.58 -10.81
C TYR A 117 -3.10 0.08 -11.03
N ALA A 118 -3.68 -0.44 -12.13
CA ALA A 118 -3.63 -1.86 -12.47
C ALA A 118 -2.19 -2.35 -12.60
N LEU A 119 -1.36 -1.60 -13.35
CA LEU A 119 0.04 -1.97 -13.57
C LEU A 119 0.85 -1.93 -12.26
N ALA A 120 0.67 -0.90 -11.43
CA ALA A 120 1.36 -0.81 -10.15
C ALA A 120 0.97 -1.96 -9.20
N VAL A 121 -0.30 -2.37 -9.20
CA VAL A 121 -0.78 -3.51 -8.40
C VAL A 121 -0.21 -4.83 -8.90
N ASP A 122 -0.20 -5.06 -10.22
CA ASP A 122 0.37 -6.28 -10.81
C ASP A 122 1.87 -6.38 -10.49
N LEU A 123 2.63 -5.27 -10.65
CA LEU A 123 4.06 -5.20 -10.29
C LEU A 123 4.29 -5.43 -8.78
N HIS A 124 3.40 -4.91 -7.93
CA HIS A 124 3.47 -5.16 -6.49
C HIS A 124 3.28 -6.64 -6.17
N ASP A 125 2.34 -7.31 -6.83
CA ASP A 125 2.10 -8.74 -6.62
C ASP A 125 3.29 -9.57 -7.13
N MET A 126 3.89 -9.22 -8.29
CA MET A 126 5.15 -9.81 -8.77
C MET A 126 6.32 -9.60 -7.80
N PHE A 127 6.44 -8.41 -7.21
CA PHE A 127 7.44 -8.15 -6.16
C PHE A 127 7.21 -9.04 -4.93
N MET A 128 5.95 -9.23 -4.53
CA MET A 128 5.64 -10.05 -3.37
C MET A 128 6.00 -11.52 -3.59
N GLU A 129 5.95 -12.00 -4.82
CA GLU A 129 6.34 -13.36 -5.22
C GLU A 129 7.86 -13.50 -5.38
N ASN A 130 8.48 -12.64 -6.20
CA ASN A 130 9.87 -12.79 -6.63
C ASN A 130 10.89 -12.11 -5.71
N LYS A 131 10.44 -11.15 -4.88
CA LYS A 131 11.28 -10.27 -4.05
C LYS A 131 12.32 -9.44 -4.84
N ASP A 132 12.10 -9.28 -6.13
CA ASP A 132 13.00 -8.49 -6.99
C ASP A 132 12.75 -6.98 -6.83
N THR A 133 13.82 -6.24 -6.55
CA THR A 133 13.78 -4.79 -6.36
C THR A 133 13.50 -4.01 -7.63
N GLU A 134 13.71 -4.58 -8.82
CA GLU A 134 13.38 -3.92 -10.09
C GLU A 134 11.88 -3.58 -10.18
N TYR A 135 11.01 -4.49 -9.73
CA TYR A 135 9.57 -4.22 -9.69
C TYR A 135 9.23 -3.02 -8.78
N LEU A 136 9.97 -2.83 -7.69
CA LEU A 136 9.77 -1.67 -6.82
C LEU A 136 10.20 -0.36 -7.49
N GLN A 137 11.26 -0.40 -8.30
CA GLN A 137 11.73 0.75 -9.06
C GLN A 137 10.70 1.11 -10.15
N MET A 138 10.11 0.11 -10.81
CA MET A 138 9.00 0.32 -11.75
C MET A 138 7.77 0.91 -11.07
N ILE A 139 7.39 0.42 -9.87
CA ILE A 139 6.30 1.01 -9.09
C ILE A 139 6.61 2.47 -8.77
N ALA A 140 7.83 2.80 -8.33
CA ALA A 140 8.23 4.18 -8.06
C ALA A 140 8.10 5.05 -9.33
N ALA A 141 8.56 4.56 -10.49
CA ALA A 141 8.46 5.26 -11.77
C ALA A 141 7.02 5.52 -12.23
N ILE A 142 6.07 4.61 -11.94
CA ILE A 142 4.65 4.81 -12.25
C ILE A 142 4.01 5.82 -11.30
N LEU A 143 4.32 5.72 -10.01
CA LEU A 143 3.62 6.49 -8.98
C LEU A 143 4.12 7.92 -8.87
N TYR A 144 5.43 8.14 -9.01
CA TYR A 144 6.07 9.43 -8.79
C TYR A 144 6.25 10.20 -10.09
N SER A 145 5.98 11.51 -10.04
CA SER A 145 6.11 12.40 -11.20
C SER A 145 7.15 13.49 -10.95
N PRO A 146 7.89 13.93 -11.99
CA PRO A 146 8.89 14.98 -11.86
C PRO A 146 8.24 16.32 -11.52
N LEU A 147 8.95 17.14 -10.74
CA LEU A 147 8.48 18.46 -10.32
C LEU A 147 8.09 19.36 -11.50
N GLY A 148 6.94 20.02 -11.41
CA GLY A 148 6.52 21.09 -12.33
C GLY A 148 6.02 20.63 -13.70
N LEU A 149 6.03 19.32 -14.00
CA LEU A 149 5.62 18.78 -15.31
C LEU A 149 4.20 18.18 -15.32
N GLY A 150 3.53 18.16 -14.17
CA GLY A 150 2.27 17.43 -14.01
C GLY A 150 2.46 15.92 -14.14
N ARG A 151 1.38 15.16 -13.89
CA ARG A 151 1.38 13.71 -14.08
C ARG A 151 1.30 13.42 -15.58
N ARG A 152 2.36 12.83 -16.13
CA ARG A 152 2.43 12.46 -17.56
C ARG A 152 1.64 11.17 -17.79
N ALA A 153 1.07 11.02 -18.99
CA ALA A 153 0.49 9.75 -19.38
C ALA A 153 1.56 8.64 -19.35
N LEU A 154 1.20 7.49 -18.81
CA LEU A 154 2.09 6.34 -18.69
C LEU A 154 2.44 5.78 -20.07
N ASP A 155 3.72 5.73 -20.40
CA ASP A 155 4.25 4.98 -21.53
C ASP A 155 4.84 3.65 -21.04
N ARG A 156 4.11 2.55 -21.31
CA ARG A 156 4.53 1.20 -20.93
C ARG A 156 5.86 0.79 -21.58
N SER A 157 6.13 1.28 -22.79
CA SER A 157 7.35 0.90 -23.51
C SER A 157 8.60 1.55 -22.92
N ALA A 158 8.45 2.75 -22.37
CA ALA A 158 9.51 3.49 -21.69
C ALA A 158 9.71 3.05 -20.23
N LEU A 159 8.81 2.25 -19.66
CA LEU A 159 8.83 1.92 -18.23
C LEU A 159 10.15 1.29 -17.75
N PRO A 160 10.78 0.34 -18.47
CA PRO A 160 12.08 -0.21 -18.05
C PRO A 160 13.16 0.88 -17.94
N HIS A 161 13.22 1.78 -18.91
CA HIS A 161 14.17 2.90 -18.90
C HIS A 161 13.85 3.93 -17.80
N LEU A 162 12.57 4.16 -17.52
CA LEU A 162 12.16 5.04 -16.42
C LEU A 162 12.50 4.44 -15.06
N SER A 163 12.37 3.12 -14.87
CA SER A 163 12.76 2.45 -13.62
C SER A 163 14.25 2.51 -13.35
N ASP A 164 15.10 2.51 -14.38
CA ASP A 164 16.55 2.66 -14.22
C ASP A 164 16.93 3.95 -13.50
N SER A 165 16.11 5.01 -13.66
CA SER A 165 16.30 6.28 -12.97
C SER A 165 16.14 6.17 -11.45
N PHE A 166 15.49 5.11 -10.94
CA PHE A 166 15.27 4.86 -9.52
C PHE A 166 16.21 3.78 -8.95
N SER A 167 17.16 3.26 -9.72
CA SER A 167 18.01 2.14 -9.31
C SER A 167 18.92 2.42 -8.11
N LYS A 168 19.29 3.68 -7.85
CA LYS A 168 20.07 4.10 -6.67
C LYS A 168 19.20 4.59 -5.51
N VAL A 169 17.88 4.57 -5.63
CA VAL A 169 17.00 4.92 -4.52
C VAL A 169 17.16 3.90 -3.39
N PRO A 170 17.31 4.33 -2.12
CA PRO A 170 17.44 3.40 -1.01
C PRO A 170 16.26 2.45 -0.92
N LYS A 171 16.55 1.15 -0.73
CA LYS A 171 15.53 0.08 -0.70
C LYS A 171 14.44 0.35 0.34
N GLU A 172 14.77 0.97 1.46
CA GLU A 172 13.83 1.33 2.51
C GLU A 172 12.77 2.34 2.05
N GLN A 173 13.14 3.25 1.14
CA GLN A 173 12.19 4.17 0.52
C GLN A 173 11.28 3.42 -0.46
N LEU A 174 11.85 2.55 -1.29
CA LEU A 174 11.10 1.70 -2.22
C LEU A 174 10.10 0.78 -1.49
N PHE A 175 10.50 0.19 -0.37
CA PHE A 175 9.62 -0.59 0.50
C PHE A 175 8.50 0.27 1.10
N ALA A 176 8.78 1.52 1.49
CA ALA A 176 7.74 2.42 1.99
C ALA A 176 6.72 2.79 0.91
N ILE A 177 7.16 2.98 -0.34
CA ILE A 177 6.27 3.20 -1.48
C ILE A 177 5.38 1.96 -1.71
N SER A 178 5.98 0.77 -1.71
CA SER A 178 5.26 -0.51 -1.81
C SER A 178 4.19 -0.66 -0.72
N LEU A 179 4.54 -0.30 0.52
CA LEU A 179 3.64 -0.36 1.67
C LEU A 179 2.48 0.65 1.54
N ALA A 180 2.74 1.86 1.06
CA ALA A 180 1.72 2.88 0.83
C ALA A 180 0.79 2.50 -0.34
N LEU A 181 1.31 1.85 -1.37
CA LEU A 181 0.50 1.26 -2.44
C LEU A 181 -0.41 0.16 -1.90
N SER A 182 0.13 -0.78 -1.10
CA SER A 182 -0.65 -1.84 -0.46
C SER A 182 -1.76 -1.28 0.44
N GLY A 183 -1.47 -0.23 1.22
CA GLY A 183 -2.47 0.40 2.07
C GLY A 183 -3.53 1.19 1.29
N SER A 184 -3.13 1.87 0.21
CA SER A 184 -4.05 2.55 -0.69
C SER A 184 -4.96 1.55 -1.42
N ARG A 185 -4.42 0.42 -1.88
CA ARG A 185 -5.20 -0.70 -2.43
C ARG A 185 -6.25 -1.19 -1.43
N ALA A 186 -5.86 -1.43 -0.18
CA ALA A 186 -6.80 -1.83 0.87
C ALA A 186 -7.90 -0.78 1.10
N ALA A 187 -7.57 0.51 1.06
CA ALA A 187 -8.56 1.59 1.17
C ALA A 187 -9.55 1.59 -0.02
N ILE A 188 -9.08 1.38 -1.25
CA ILE A 188 -9.92 1.25 -2.45
C ILE A 188 -10.81 0.01 -2.34
N GLU A 189 -10.27 -1.15 -1.97
CA GLU A 189 -11.02 -2.39 -1.80
C GLU A 189 -12.14 -2.23 -0.74
N ASN A 190 -11.83 -1.56 0.38
CA ASN A 190 -12.79 -1.27 1.43
C ASN A 190 -13.88 -0.28 1.02
N ARG A 191 -13.57 0.67 0.12
CA ARG A 191 -14.54 1.63 -0.40
C ARG A 191 -15.47 0.99 -1.43
N PHE A 192 -14.95 0.13 -2.29
CA PHE A 192 -15.68 -0.53 -3.37
C PHE A 192 -15.92 -2.02 -3.11
N LYS A 193 -16.43 -2.35 -1.91
CA LYS A 193 -16.55 -3.75 -1.44
C LYS A 193 -17.25 -4.67 -2.43
N LYS A 194 -18.27 -4.18 -3.15
CA LYS A 194 -19.04 -4.99 -4.11
C LYS A 194 -18.22 -5.36 -5.35
N ALA A 195 -17.28 -4.49 -5.76
CA ALA A 195 -16.34 -4.77 -6.84
C ALA A 195 -15.31 -5.83 -6.44
N PHE A 196 -14.94 -5.89 -5.16
CA PHE A 196 -13.95 -6.82 -4.61
C PHE A 196 -14.57 -7.94 -3.76
N GLU A 197 -15.85 -8.26 -3.97
CA GLU A 197 -16.57 -9.28 -3.20
C GLU A 197 -15.84 -10.63 -3.29
N ARG A 198 -15.20 -11.01 -2.19
CA ARG A 198 -14.63 -12.35 -2.05
C ARG A 198 -15.79 -13.30 -1.88
N LYS A 199 -16.04 -14.16 -2.86
CA LYS A 199 -16.95 -15.29 -2.71
C LYS A 199 -16.37 -16.18 -1.62
N THR A 200 -16.94 -16.15 -0.42
CA THR A 200 -16.62 -17.14 0.61
C THR A 200 -16.90 -18.52 0.01
N PRO A 201 -15.92 -19.42 -0.03
CA PRO A 201 -16.15 -20.77 -0.54
C PRO A 201 -17.22 -21.42 0.33
N THR A 202 -18.38 -21.68 -0.25
CA THR A 202 -19.39 -22.55 0.35
C THR A 202 -18.78 -23.94 0.45
N ALA A 203 -19.01 -24.64 1.57
CA ALA A 203 -18.37 -25.93 1.90
C ALA A 203 -18.46 -26.99 0.77
N GLU A 204 -19.46 -26.89 -0.11
CA GLU A 204 -19.65 -27.77 -1.29
C GLU A 204 -18.63 -27.57 -2.44
N LYS A 205 -17.75 -26.56 -2.39
CA LYS A 205 -16.80 -26.25 -3.49
C LYS A 205 -15.33 -26.48 -3.13
N LEU A 206 -15.03 -27.17 -2.05
CA LEU A 206 -13.66 -27.47 -1.61
C LEU A 206 -12.88 -28.35 -2.60
N ASP A 207 -13.56 -29.20 -3.38
CA ASP A 207 -12.91 -30.16 -4.28
C ASP A 207 -12.65 -29.65 -5.72
N ARG A 208 -13.00 -28.39 -6.03
CA ARG A 208 -12.73 -27.83 -7.36
C ARG A 208 -11.50 -26.92 -7.32
N PRO A 209 -10.57 -27.02 -8.28
CA PRO A 209 -9.43 -26.13 -8.36
C PRO A 209 -9.94 -24.67 -8.40
N ALA A 210 -9.37 -23.84 -7.53
CA ALA A 210 -9.72 -22.43 -7.46
C ALA A 210 -9.49 -21.81 -8.85
N LYS A 211 -10.51 -21.10 -9.37
CA LYS A 211 -10.32 -20.35 -10.61
C LYS A 211 -9.20 -19.33 -10.40
N PRO A 212 -8.32 -19.13 -11.40
CA PRO A 212 -7.29 -18.11 -11.30
C PRO A 212 -7.93 -16.76 -10.99
N LYS A 213 -7.28 -15.97 -10.11
CA LYS A 213 -7.72 -14.61 -9.81
C LYS A 213 -7.65 -13.81 -11.10
N GLN A 214 -8.77 -13.26 -11.54
CA GLN A 214 -8.80 -12.37 -12.70
C GLN A 214 -8.01 -11.09 -12.36
N SER A 215 -7.09 -10.71 -13.24
CA SER A 215 -6.34 -9.46 -13.08
C SER A 215 -7.26 -8.27 -13.37
N LEU A 216 -6.91 -7.09 -12.85
CA LEU A 216 -7.69 -5.88 -13.12
C LEU A 216 -7.65 -5.53 -14.63
N ALA A 217 -6.55 -5.85 -15.31
CA ALA A 217 -6.43 -5.72 -16.76
C ALA A 217 -7.45 -6.59 -17.53
N GLU A 218 -7.71 -7.81 -17.07
CA GLU A 218 -8.75 -8.67 -17.65
C GLU A 218 -10.15 -8.10 -17.41
N VAL A 219 -10.40 -7.51 -16.24
CA VAL A 219 -11.67 -6.84 -15.93
C VAL A 219 -11.89 -5.66 -16.87
N ILE A 220 -10.88 -4.79 -17.04
CA ILE A 220 -10.94 -3.66 -17.97
C ILE A 220 -11.25 -4.15 -19.39
N ARG A 221 -10.59 -5.23 -19.84
CA ARG A 221 -10.83 -5.83 -21.16
C ARG A 221 -12.24 -6.43 -21.28
N ALA A 222 -12.77 -7.03 -20.23
CA ALA A 222 -14.13 -7.57 -20.24
C ALA A 222 -15.18 -6.44 -20.33
N MET A 223 -14.92 -5.28 -19.70
CA MET A 223 -15.81 -4.12 -19.76
C MET A 223 -15.87 -3.48 -21.16
N THR A 224 -14.81 -3.61 -21.98
CA THR A 224 -14.83 -3.06 -23.33
C THR A 224 -15.68 -3.86 -24.31
N GLN A 225 -16.16 -5.05 -23.93
CA GLN A 225 -16.96 -5.94 -24.79
C GLN A 225 -16.32 -6.21 -26.16
N GLY A 226 -14.99 -6.16 -26.26
CA GLY A 226 -14.23 -6.35 -27.50
C GLY A 226 -13.97 -5.07 -28.31
N ASP A 227 -14.49 -3.91 -27.88
CA ASP A 227 -14.24 -2.63 -28.54
C ASP A 227 -12.89 -2.04 -28.11
N LEU A 228 -11.90 -2.11 -29.00
CA LEU A 228 -10.54 -1.61 -28.75
C LEU A 228 -10.47 -0.07 -28.66
N SER A 229 -11.45 0.66 -29.23
CA SER A 229 -11.45 2.12 -29.17
C SER A 229 -11.72 2.60 -27.74
N LYS A 230 -12.72 2.00 -27.09
CA LYS A 230 -13.09 2.25 -25.69
C LYS A 230 -12.00 1.83 -24.71
N TYR A 231 -11.18 0.84 -25.06
CA TYR A 231 -10.10 0.40 -24.18
C TYR A 231 -9.14 1.55 -23.84
N LYS A 232 -8.71 2.34 -24.85
CA LYS A 232 -7.81 3.48 -24.62
C LYS A 232 -8.44 4.54 -23.74
N GLU A 233 -9.71 4.85 -23.98
CA GLU A 233 -10.45 5.82 -23.18
C GLU A 233 -10.57 5.37 -21.72
N ILE A 234 -10.96 4.11 -21.51
CA ILE A 234 -11.12 3.53 -20.18
C ILE A 234 -9.79 3.51 -19.43
N CYS A 235 -8.68 3.15 -20.07
CA CYS A 235 -7.35 3.13 -19.45
C CYS A 235 -6.96 4.46 -18.80
N HIS A 236 -7.41 5.59 -19.37
CA HIS A 236 -7.11 6.93 -18.86
C HIS A 236 -8.15 7.48 -17.87
N VAL A 237 -9.22 6.73 -17.58
CA VAL A 237 -10.20 7.12 -16.55
C VAL A 237 -9.56 7.04 -15.18
N ASN A 238 -9.87 8.01 -14.31
CA ASN A 238 -9.45 8.00 -12.92
C ASN A 238 -9.89 6.72 -12.19
N VAL A 239 -9.01 6.15 -11.38
CA VAL A 239 -9.25 4.87 -10.69
C VAL A 239 -10.54 4.86 -9.87
N TYR A 240 -10.89 5.95 -9.18
CA TYR A 240 -12.10 6.02 -8.37
C TYR A 240 -13.38 6.10 -9.21
N VAL A 241 -13.34 6.82 -10.32
CA VAL A 241 -14.46 6.93 -11.26
C VAL A 241 -14.72 5.56 -11.90
N PHE A 242 -13.65 4.89 -12.35
CA PHE A 242 -13.73 3.55 -12.90
C PHE A 242 -14.33 2.56 -11.90
N MET A 243 -13.82 2.53 -10.67
CA MET A 243 -14.28 1.59 -9.63
C MET A 243 -15.73 1.85 -9.21
N ALA A 244 -16.18 3.11 -9.19
CA ALA A 244 -17.56 3.46 -8.92
C ALA A 244 -18.50 2.92 -10.01
N GLN A 245 -18.15 3.14 -11.29
CA GLN A 245 -18.92 2.61 -12.42
C GLN A 245 -18.96 1.08 -12.40
N PHE A 246 -17.79 0.44 -12.24
CA PHE A 246 -17.67 -1.01 -12.23
C PHE A 246 -18.52 -1.66 -11.12
N GLN A 247 -18.51 -1.06 -9.93
CA GLN A 247 -19.37 -1.50 -8.82
C GLN A 247 -20.87 -1.40 -9.18
N GLN A 248 -21.29 -0.31 -9.84
CA GLN A 248 -22.68 -0.11 -10.25
C GLN A 248 -23.10 -1.13 -11.31
N ASP A 249 -22.23 -1.44 -12.26
CA ASP A 249 -22.46 -2.44 -13.30
C ASP A 249 -22.67 -3.84 -12.69
N ILE A 250 -21.86 -4.20 -11.68
CA ILE A 250 -22.02 -5.46 -10.94
C ILE A 250 -23.38 -5.54 -10.24
N VAL A 251 -23.81 -4.45 -9.58
CA VAL A 251 -25.10 -4.39 -8.89
C VAL A 251 -26.25 -4.57 -9.89
N THR A 252 -26.20 -3.83 -11.00
CA THR A 252 -27.20 -3.88 -12.07
C THR A 252 -27.29 -5.26 -12.71
N ALA A 253 -26.14 -5.89 -12.98
CA ALA A 253 -26.08 -7.24 -13.53
C ALA A 253 -26.69 -8.29 -12.59
N LYS A 254 -26.49 -8.14 -11.26
CA LYS A 254 -27.10 -9.02 -10.25
C LYS A 254 -28.62 -8.84 -10.21
N GLU A 255 -29.11 -7.61 -10.25
CA GLU A 255 -30.55 -7.31 -10.26
C GLU A 255 -31.24 -7.86 -11.51
N ASN A 256 -30.63 -7.66 -12.69
CA ASN A 256 -31.15 -8.20 -13.96
C ASN A 256 -31.19 -9.73 -13.96
N LYS A 257 -30.18 -10.39 -13.35
CA LYS A 257 -30.16 -11.84 -13.19
C LYS A 257 -31.23 -12.35 -12.20
N LEU A 258 -31.57 -11.56 -11.18
CA LEU A 258 -32.63 -11.90 -10.25
C LEU A 258 -34.00 -11.78 -10.91
N LYS A 259 -34.24 -10.69 -11.66
CA LYS A 259 -35.47 -10.47 -12.42
C LYS A 259 -35.71 -11.58 -13.45
N SER A 260 -34.69 -11.98 -14.19
CA SER A 260 -34.82 -13.07 -15.19
C SER A 260 -35.01 -14.46 -14.60
N ARG A 261 -34.69 -14.66 -13.31
CA ARG A 261 -35.01 -15.89 -12.57
C ARG A 261 -36.44 -15.92 -12.06
N ASN A 262 -36.96 -14.78 -11.60
CA ASN A 262 -38.34 -14.70 -11.09
C ASN A 262 -39.39 -14.69 -12.21
N ALA A 263 -38.98 -14.40 -13.45
CA ALA A 263 -39.86 -14.43 -14.62
C ALA A 263 -39.98 -15.83 -15.27
N LYS A 264 -39.27 -16.83 -14.76
CA LYS A 264 -39.35 -18.24 -15.19
C LYS A 264 -40.06 -19.07 -14.13
#